data_AF-A0A973G8C3-F1
#
_entry.id   AF-A0A973G8C3-F1
#
_cell.length_a   1.000
_cell.length_b   1.000
_cell.length_c   1.000
_cell.angle_alpha   90.00
_cell.angle_beta   90.00
_cell.angle_gamma   90.00
#
_symmetry.space_group_name_H-M   'P 1'
#
loop_
_entity.id
_entity.type
_entity.pdbx_description
1 polymer ?
#
loop_
_entity_poly.entity_id
_entity_poly.type
_entity_poly.pdbx_seq_one_letter_code
_entity_poly.pdbx_strand_id
1 'polypeptide(L)'
;MRKLVAAQRVPTLFLDGVAYERRAWGSELYWEQEYSKGFVPLPYCRDCAARVGELHGPGCCVEECPRENGQLFGCECDWEPSELWALDDDEWDEDAVDLTLNDADDSASSDT
;
A
#
# COMPACT_ATOMS: atom_id res chain seq x y z
N MET A 1 -3.49 7.14 6.93
CA MET A 1 -2.60 8.27 6.56
C MET A 1 -1.17 8.15 7.10
N ARG A 2 -0.92 7.62 8.31
CA ARG A 2 0.47 7.41 8.81
C ARG A 2 1.33 6.54 7.87
N LYS A 3 0.76 5.47 7.33
CA LYS A 3 1.43 4.54 6.40
C LYS A 3 1.86 5.18 5.08
N LEU A 4 1.03 6.03 4.46
CA LEU A 4 1.42 6.76 3.24
C LEU A 4 2.58 7.74 3.50
N VAL A 5 2.56 8.40 4.67
CA VAL A 5 3.65 9.31 5.10
C VAL A 5 4.94 8.52 5.34
N ALA A 6 4.87 7.33 5.94
CA ALA A 6 6.02 6.44 6.10
C ALA A 6 6.58 6.01 4.74
N ALA A 7 5.70 5.61 3.80
CA ALA A 7 6.08 5.20 2.47
C ALA A 7 6.83 6.28 1.67
N GLN A 8 6.63 7.57 1.97
CA GLN A 8 7.41 8.66 1.34
C GLN A 8 8.89 8.65 1.75
N ARG A 9 9.25 7.98 2.84
CA ARG A 9 10.62 7.93 3.37
C ARG A 9 11.47 6.82 2.75
N VAL A 10 10.86 5.94 1.96
CA VAL A 10 11.56 4.86 1.24
C VAL A 10 11.41 5.08 -0.25
N PRO A 11 12.24 5.93 -0.88
CA PRO A 11 12.18 6.23 -2.30
C PRO A 11 12.81 5.14 -3.18
N THR A 12 13.50 4.19 -2.58
CA THR A 12 14.31 3.20 -3.29
C THR A 12 14.09 1.83 -2.67
N LEU A 13 13.97 0.82 -3.53
CA LEU A 13 13.96 -0.59 -3.14
C LEU A 13 15.27 -1.24 -3.56
N PHE A 14 15.76 -2.19 -2.79
CA PHE A 14 16.95 -2.95 -3.14
C PHE A 14 16.61 -4.38 -3.54
N LEU A 15 17.25 -4.87 -4.60
CA LEU A 15 17.19 -6.26 -5.05
C LEU A 15 18.56 -6.68 -5.55
N ASP A 16 19.11 -7.76 -4.99
CA ASP A 16 20.45 -8.27 -5.30
C ASP A 16 21.56 -7.19 -5.22
N GLY A 17 21.44 -6.25 -4.27
CA GLY A 17 22.37 -5.13 -4.09
C GLY A 17 22.23 -3.99 -5.12
N VAL A 18 21.22 -4.05 -5.99
CA VAL A 18 20.89 -2.99 -6.95
C VAL A 18 19.75 -2.14 -6.40
N ALA A 19 19.95 -0.82 -6.43
CA ALA A 19 18.97 0.17 -6.04
C ALA A 19 18.00 0.49 -7.20
N TYR A 20 16.70 0.43 -6.94
CA TYR A 20 15.63 0.79 -7.87
C TYR A 20 14.79 1.92 -7.30
N GLU A 21 14.68 3.04 -8.03
CA GLU A 21 13.81 4.15 -7.63
C GLU A 21 12.34 3.77 -7.80
N ARG A 22 11.54 3.98 -6.75
CA ARG A 22 10.10 3.71 -6.79
C ARG A 22 9.39 4.70 -7.68
N ARG A 23 8.33 4.24 -8.36
CA ARG A 23 7.52 5.07 -9.25
C ARG A 23 6.49 5.85 -8.44
N ALA A 24 6.54 7.17 -8.54
CA ALA A 24 5.55 8.05 -7.93
C ALA A 24 4.26 8.09 -8.76
N TRP A 25 3.14 8.45 -8.13
CA TRP A 25 1.86 8.63 -8.82
C TRP A 25 1.95 9.70 -9.92
N GLY A 26 1.53 9.33 -11.12
CA GLY A 26 1.57 10.14 -12.33
C GLY A 26 2.89 10.04 -13.12
N SER A 27 3.82 9.17 -12.71
CA SER A 27 5.12 8.92 -13.37
C SER A 27 5.32 7.46 -13.81
N GLU A 28 4.31 6.62 -13.60
CA GLU A 28 4.28 5.22 -14.02
C GLU A 28 4.19 5.10 -15.56
N LEU A 29 4.76 4.03 -16.13
CA LEU A 29 4.84 3.87 -17.59
C LEU A 29 3.47 3.73 -18.24
N TYR A 30 2.51 3.16 -17.51
CA TYR A 30 1.10 3.18 -17.92
C TYR A 30 0.63 4.62 -18.24
N TRP A 31 1.01 5.62 -17.45
CA TRP A 31 0.64 7.00 -17.72
C TRP A 31 1.34 7.57 -18.94
N GLU A 32 2.61 7.24 -19.20
CA GLU A 32 3.29 7.70 -20.41
C GLU A 32 2.52 7.31 -21.68
N GLN A 33 1.99 6.08 -21.71
CA GLN A 33 1.17 5.58 -22.81
C GLN A 33 -0.18 6.29 -22.88
N GLU A 34 -0.83 6.59 -21.75
CA GLU A 34 -2.13 7.26 -21.70
C GLU A 34 -2.05 8.79 -21.92
N TYR A 35 -0.97 9.44 -21.48
CA TYR A 35 -0.68 10.84 -21.75
C TYR A 35 -0.60 11.11 -23.25
N SER A 36 0.01 10.19 -24.00
CA SER A 36 0.07 10.28 -25.47
C SER A 36 -1.32 10.28 -26.14
N LYS A 37 -2.35 9.80 -25.41
CA LYS A 37 -3.76 9.79 -25.82
C LYS A 37 -4.57 10.94 -25.21
N GLY A 38 -3.93 11.85 -24.45
CA GLY A 38 -4.55 13.02 -23.83
C GLY A 38 -5.15 12.78 -22.44
N PHE A 39 -4.92 11.62 -21.82
CA PHE A 39 -5.34 11.38 -20.45
C PHE A 39 -4.37 12.01 -19.46
N VAL A 40 -4.91 12.64 -18.42
CA VAL A 40 -4.16 13.20 -17.29
C VAL A 40 -4.56 12.42 -16.04
N PRO A 41 -3.62 11.95 -15.22
CA PRO A 41 -3.94 11.27 -13.98
C PRO A 41 -4.75 12.18 -13.06
N LEU A 42 -5.58 11.56 -12.23
CA LEU A 42 -6.29 12.27 -11.18
C LEU A 42 -5.28 12.94 -10.23
N PRO A 43 -5.66 14.02 -9.54
CA PRO A 43 -4.78 14.70 -8.60
C PRO A 43 -4.31 13.81 -7.43
N TYR A 44 -4.97 12.67 -7.22
CA TYR A 44 -4.60 11.65 -6.26
C TYR A 44 -4.89 10.24 -6.79
N CYS A 45 -4.10 9.26 -6.37
CA CYS A 45 -4.33 7.84 -6.58
C CYS A 45 -5.60 7.39 -5.82
N ARG A 46 -6.49 6.65 -6.47
CA ARG A 46 -7.75 6.21 -5.83
C ARG A 46 -7.54 5.15 -4.75
N ASP A 47 -6.47 4.37 -4.83
CA ASP A 47 -6.25 3.23 -3.94
C ASP A 47 -5.54 3.65 -2.65
N CYS A 48 -4.50 4.47 -2.76
CA CYS A 48 -3.66 4.85 -1.62
C CYS A 48 -3.69 6.35 -1.26
N ALA A 49 -4.40 7.18 -2.04
CA ALA A 49 -4.51 8.64 -1.87
C ALA A 49 -3.21 9.45 -2.07
N ALA A 50 -2.14 8.84 -2.59
CA ALA A 50 -0.92 9.56 -3.00
C ALA A 50 -1.25 10.66 -4.01
N ARG A 51 -0.74 11.87 -3.81
CA ARG A 51 -0.86 12.98 -4.76
C ARG A 51 0.11 12.82 -5.92
N VAL A 52 -0.10 13.56 -7.00
CA VAL A 52 0.82 13.52 -8.15
C VAL A 52 2.23 13.88 -7.70
N GLY A 53 3.19 13.00 -7.97
CA GLY A 53 4.59 13.10 -7.53
C GLY A 53 4.88 12.53 -6.14
N GLU A 54 3.87 12.12 -5.36
CA GLU A 54 4.09 11.35 -4.14
C GLU A 54 4.25 9.86 -4.46
N LEU A 55 5.03 9.16 -3.64
CA LEU A 55 5.14 7.71 -3.69
C LEU A 55 3.84 7.07 -3.23
N HIS A 56 3.55 5.89 -3.75
CA HIS A 56 2.38 5.12 -3.32
C HIS A 56 2.57 4.56 -1.92
N GLY A 57 1.45 4.19 -1.29
CA GLY A 57 1.42 3.54 0.02
C GLY A 57 1.16 2.04 -0.05
N PRO A 58 1.19 1.35 1.11
CA PRO A 58 0.94 -0.08 1.22
C PRO A 58 -0.35 -0.55 0.56
N GLY A 59 -0.27 -1.69 -0.14
CA GLY A 59 -1.42 -2.33 -0.78
C GLY A 59 -1.99 -1.57 -1.98
N CYS A 60 -1.28 -0.58 -2.52
CA CYS A 60 -1.70 0.12 -3.72
C CYS A 60 -1.69 -0.81 -4.93
N CYS A 61 -2.85 -1.00 -5.57
CA CYS A 61 -2.96 -1.82 -6.77
C CYS A 61 -2.52 -1.09 -8.05
N VAL A 62 -2.05 0.16 -7.94
CA VAL A 62 -1.59 0.96 -9.08
C VAL A 62 -0.08 1.17 -9.08
N GLU A 63 0.60 1.03 -7.94
CA GLU A 63 2.05 1.25 -7.91
C GLU A 63 2.76 0.27 -8.85
N GLU A 64 3.66 0.82 -9.67
CA GLU A 64 4.42 0.07 -10.65
C GLU A 64 5.76 -0.41 -10.07
N CYS A 65 6.04 -1.70 -10.21
CA CYS A 65 7.31 -2.34 -9.87
C CYS A 65 8.44 -1.72 -10.70
N PRO A 66 9.48 -1.16 -10.08
CA PRO A 66 10.52 -0.44 -10.81
C PRO A 66 11.46 -1.36 -11.61
N ARG A 67 11.42 -2.67 -11.37
CA ARG A 67 12.20 -3.67 -12.13
C ARG A 67 11.43 -4.24 -13.33
N GLU A 68 10.18 -4.64 -13.12
CA GLU A 68 9.40 -5.40 -14.12
C GLU A 68 8.33 -4.55 -14.83
N ASN A 69 8.07 -3.34 -14.34
CA ASN A 69 7.02 -2.43 -14.80
C ASN A 69 5.58 -3.02 -14.70
N GLY A 70 5.41 -4.10 -13.94
CA GLY A 70 4.11 -4.64 -13.52
C GLY A 70 3.64 -4.01 -12.21
N GLN A 71 2.57 -4.53 -11.59
CA GLN A 71 2.12 -4.05 -10.28
C GLN A 71 3.11 -4.44 -9.17
N LEU A 72 3.55 -3.48 -8.34
CA LEU A 72 4.51 -3.74 -7.24
C LEU A 72 3.95 -4.72 -6.21
N PHE A 73 2.71 -4.51 -5.75
CA PHE A 73 2.07 -5.34 -4.73
C PHE A 73 1.95 -6.82 -5.12
N GLY A 74 1.92 -7.12 -6.43
CA GLY A 74 1.76 -8.48 -6.95
C GLY A 74 2.95 -8.99 -7.77
N CYS A 75 4.11 -8.31 -7.73
CA CYS A 75 5.28 -8.76 -8.47
C CYS A 75 5.99 -9.92 -7.77
N GLU A 76 6.78 -10.70 -8.54
CA GLU A 76 7.56 -11.84 -8.04
C GLU A 76 8.98 -11.45 -7.62
N CYS A 77 9.28 -10.14 -7.57
CA CYS A 77 10.57 -9.65 -7.12
C CYS A 77 10.70 -9.83 -5.59
N ASP A 78 11.80 -10.42 -5.15
CA ASP A 78 12.10 -10.66 -3.73
C ASP A 78 12.63 -9.37 -3.07
N TRP A 79 11.76 -8.35 -3.00
CA TRP A 79 12.07 -7.10 -2.32
C TRP A 79 12.22 -7.34 -0.82
N GLU A 80 13.23 -6.73 -0.20
CA GLU A 80 13.38 -6.75 1.26
C GLU A 80 12.08 -6.23 1.93
N PRO A 81 11.35 -7.06 2.71
CA PRO A 81 10.07 -6.68 3.28
C PRO A 81 10.15 -5.43 4.17
N SER A 82 11.25 -5.28 4.90
CA SER A 82 11.55 -4.12 5.76
C SER A 82 11.70 -2.80 4.99
N GLU A 83 11.91 -2.86 3.68
CA GLU A 83 12.02 -1.70 2.79
C GLU A 83 10.73 -1.43 2.01
N LEU A 84 9.77 -2.35 2.05
CA LEU A 84 8.50 -2.21 1.36
C LEU A 84 7.62 -1.21 2.12
N TRP A 85 7.53 0.01 1.60
CA TRP A 85 6.70 1.10 2.11
C TRP A 85 7.00 1.58 3.55
N ALA A 86 8.14 1.20 4.12
CA ALA A 86 8.44 1.40 5.54
C ALA A 86 7.28 0.92 6.44
N LEU A 87 6.79 -0.29 6.18
CA LEU A 87 5.95 -0.99 7.12
C LEU A 87 6.84 -1.51 8.25
N ASP A 88 6.43 -1.25 9.49
CA ASP A 88 7.03 -1.92 10.64
C ASP A 88 6.52 -3.37 10.65
N ASP A 89 7.42 -4.36 10.80
CA ASP A 89 7.08 -5.80 10.82
C ASP A 89 6.03 -6.13 11.91
N ASP A 90 5.90 -5.26 12.92
CA ASP A 90 5.09 -5.45 14.14
C ASP A 90 3.60 -5.06 13.98
N GLU A 91 3.17 -4.54 12.82
CA GLU A 91 1.83 -3.95 12.67
C GLU A 91 0.75 -4.92 12.14
N TRP A 92 1.12 -6.18 11.85
CA TRP A 92 0.20 -7.28 11.51
C TRP A 92 0.15 -8.29 12.66
N ASP A 93 -0.27 -7.85 13.85
CA ASP A 93 -0.62 -8.77 14.94
C ASP A 93 -1.96 -9.47 14.60
N GLU A 94 -1.86 -10.68 14.04
CA GLU A 94 -3.00 -11.57 13.75
C GLU A 94 -3.83 -11.90 15.01
N ASP A 95 -3.24 -11.70 16.19
CA ASP A 95 -3.81 -11.95 17.50
C ASP A 95 -4.62 -10.76 18.08
N ALA A 96 -4.66 -9.61 17.41
CA ALA A 96 -5.34 -8.41 17.93
C ALA A 96 -6.87 -8.33 17.66
N VAL A 97 -7.49 -9.42 17.17
CA VAL A 97 -8.96 -9.53 17.12
C VAL A 97 -9.49 -10.03 18.46
N ASP A 98 -9.64 -9.13 19.43
CA ASP A 98 -10.47 -9.37 20.63
C ASP A 98 -11.94 -9.52 20.21
N LEU A 99 -12.34 -10.75 19.88
CA LEU A 99 -13.73 -11.15 19.62
C LEU A 99 -14.50 -11.36 20.94
N THR A 100 -14.43 -10.43 21.88
CA THR A 100 -15.46 -10.31 22.92
C THR A 100 -16.74 -9.69 22.33
N LEU A 101 -17.35 -10.41 21.38
CA LEU A 101 -18.79 -10.33 21.16
C LEU A 101 -19.45 -10.84 22.44
N ASN A 102 -19.76 -9.92 23.34
CA ASN A 102 -20.65 -10.16 24.46
C ASN A 102 -22.04 -10.51 23.90
N ASP A 103 -22.28 -11.80 23.68
CA ASP A 103 -23.61 -12.38 23.69
C ASP A 103 -24.17 -12.25 25.11
N ALA A 104 -24.85 -11.15 25.38
CA ALA A 104 -25.62 -10.96 26.60
C ALA A 104 -26.95 -10.27 26.28
N ASP A 105 -27.88 -11.04 25.73
CA ASP A 105 -29.30 -10.81 25.99
C ASP A 105 -30.07 -12.14 25.92
N ASP A 106 -30.19 -12.82 27.05
CA ASP A 106 -31.38 -13.62 27.31
C ASP A 106 -31.73 -13.50 28.80
N SER A 107 -32.57 -12.49 29.06
CA SER A 107 -33.13 -12.19 30.37
C SER A 107 -34.22 -13.22 30.70
N ALA A 108 -33.86 -14.26 31.46
CA ALA A 108 -34.84 -15.15 32.09
C ALA A 108 -34.73 -15.12 33.63
N SER A 109 -35.89 -14.85 34.23
CA SER A 109 -36.28 -15.17 35.61
C SER A 109 -36.11 -14.10 36.69
N SER A 110 -37.23 -13.52 37.09
CA SER A 110 -37.50 -13.25 38.50
C SER A 110 -38.95 -13.58 38.81
N ASP A 111 -39.13 -14.63 39.60
CA ASP A 111 -40.35 -15.01 40.31
C ASP A 111 -40.94 -13.86 41.13
N THR A 112 -42.27 -13.69 41.05
CA THR A 112 -43.13 -13.28 42.17
C THR A 112 -44.49 -13.95 42.05
#